data_AF-A0A8J7NAU8-F1
#
_entry.id   AF-A0A8J7NAU8-F1
#
_cell.length_a   1.000
_cell.length_b   1.000
_cell.length_c   1.000
_cell.angle_alpha   90.00
_cell.angle_beta   90.00
_cell.angle_gamma   90.00
#
_symmetry.space_group_name_H-M   'P 1'
#
loop_
_entity.id
_entity.type
_entity.pdbx_description
1 polymer ?
#
loop_
_entity_poly.entity_id
_entity_poly.type
_entity_poly.pdbx_seq_one_letter_code
_entity_poly.pdbx_strand_id
1 'polypeptide(L)'
;MELPIQVMITMFVALTVAVVVIMFSQNLLQDAAKDIADIGDYGDTPEDKIVEVGTITSTQVANLVNQCYRQYSESALGDTLCYVVLGKVEVTADAVISSSGLPEGKISINLEGAQNALQIYYVIIGDKVEVRP
;
A
#
# COMPACT_ATOMS: atom_id res chain seq x y z
N MET A 1 41.65 1.29 39.59
CA MET A 1 40.50 0.37 39.64
C MET A 1 40.44 -0.31 38.29
N GLU A 2 40.99 -1.51 38.21
CA GLU A 2 41.01 -2.30 36.97
C GLU A 2 39.58 -2.78 36.72
N LEU A 3 38.95 -2.31 35.64
CA LEU A 3 37.63 -2.78 35.26
C LEU A 3 37.71 -4.30 35.04
N PRO A 4 36.89 -5.10 35.74
CA PRO A 4 36.97 -6.55 35.64
C PRO A 4 36.72 -6.95 34.19
N ILE A 5 37.65 -7.71 33.62
CA ILE A 5 37.70 -8.13 32.20
C ILE A 5 36.34 -8.72 31.73
N GLN A 6 35.57 -9.31 32.64
CA GLN A 6 34.21 -9.81 32.39
C GLN A 6 33.23 -8.72 31.90
N VAL A 7 33.35 -7.48 32.36
CA VAL A 7 32.49 -6.36 31.94
C VAL A 7 32.82 -5.93 30.51
N MET A 8 34.10 -5.98 30.13
CA MET A 8 34.54 -5.65 28.78
C MET A 8 34.05 -6.69 27.77
N ILE A 9 34.13 -7.98 28.12
CA ILE A 9 33.68 -9.08 27.26
C ILE A 9 32.15 -9.02 27.05
N THR A 10 31.38 -8.79 28.12
CA THR A 10 29.91 -8.71 28.03
C THR A 10 29.45 -7.54 27.17
N MET A 11 30.12 -6.38 27.23
CA MET A 11 29.85 -5.25 26.33
C MET A 11 30.14 -5.58 24.86
N PHE A 12 31.24 -6.30 24.59
CA PHE A 12 31.61 -6.67 23.23
C PHE A 12 30.63 -7.67 22.61
N VAL A 13 30.17 -8.63 23.40
CA VAL A 13 29.15 -9.60 22.99
C VAL A 13 27.80 -8.91 22.75
N ALA A 14 27.40 -7.96 23.62
CA ALA A 14 26.17 -7.20 23.43
C ALA A 14 26.18 -6.36 22.14
N LEU A 15 27.30 -5.71 21.83
CA LEU A 15 27.47 -4.94 20.59
C LEU A 15 27.40 -5.82 19.34
N THR A 16 28.05 -6.99 19.36
CA THR A 16 28.01 -7.90 18.22
C THR A 16 26.62 -8.48 17.98
N VAL A 17 25.91 -8.88 19.05
CA VAL A 17 24.51 -9.34 18.93
C VAL A 17 23.60 -8.21 18.43
N ALA A 18 23.75 -6.98 18.92
CA ALA A 18 22.96 -5.84 18.45
C ALA A 18 23.17 -5.57 16.96
N VAL A 19 24.42 -5.61 16.47
CA VAL A 19 24.72 -5.44 15.04
C VAL A 19 24.10 -6.54 14.20
N VAL A 20 24.17 -7.80 14.64
CA VAL A 20 23.58 -8.94 13.92
C VAL A 20 22.05 -8.81 13.84
N VAL A 21 21.39 -8.40 14.93
CA VAL A 21 19.92 -8.19 14.94
C VAL A 21 19.52 -7.03 14.01
N ILE A 22 20.30 -5.96 13.97
CA ILE A 22 20.06 -4.81 13.08
C ILE A 22 20.22 -5.25 11.61
N MET A 23 21.29 -5.98 11.28
CA MET A 23 21.51 -6.50 9.91
C MET A 23 20.42 -7.48 9.49
N PHE A 24 19.96 -8.35 10.38
CA PHE A 24 18.87 -9.29 10.08
C PHE A 24 17.53 -8.56 9.89
N SER A 25 17.27 -7.51 10.67
CA SER A 25 16.09 -6.66 10.49
C SER A 25 16.13 -5.90 9.16
N GLN A 26 17.31 -5.41 8.75
CA GLN A 26 17.50 -4.76 7.46
C GLN A 26 17.38 -5.72 6.28
N ASN A 27 17.89 -6.94 6.39
CA ASN A 27 17.73 -7.97 5.36
C ASN A 27 16.28 -8.42 5.23
N LEU A 28 15.56 -8.64 6.33
CA LEU A 28 14.12 -8.96 6.28
C LEU A 28 13.28 -7.83 5.70
N LEU A 29 13.62 -6.57 5.99
CA LEU A 29 12.97 -5.41 5.39
C LEU A 29 13.31 -5.23 3.92
N GLN A 30 14.54 -5.55 3.50
CA GLN A 30 14.94 -5.54 2.09
C GLN A 30 14.28 -6.68 1.32
N ASP A 31 14.17 -7.88 1.89
CA ASP A 31 13.49 -9.02 1.25
C ASP A 31 11.98 -8.78 1.18
N ALA A 32 11.36 -8.20 2.21
CA ALA A 32 9.96 -7.76 2.14
C ALA A 32 9.74 -6.61 1.13
N ALA A 33 10.70 -5.70 0.99
CA ALA A 33 10.68 -4.68 -0.05
C ALA A 33 10.91 -5.29 -1.44
N LYS A 34 11.64 -6.41 -1.54
CA LYS A 34 11.93 -7.11 -2.80
C LYS A 34 10.75 -7.96 -3.26
N ASP A 35 10.00 -8.59 -2.36
CA ASP A 35 8.71 -9.22 -2.68
C ASP A 35 7.64 -8.19 -3.10
N ILE A 36 7.78 -6.93 -2.68
CA ILE A 36 6.97 -5.80 -3.19
C ILE A 36 7.52 -5.28 -4.53
N ALA A 37 8.83 -5.36 -4.77
CA ALA A 37 9.47 -4.89 -6.00
C ALA A 37 9.39 -5.91 -7.16
N ASP A 38 9.24 -7.21 -6.89
CA ASP A 38 9.01 -8.24 -7.91
C ASP A 38 7.56 -8.20 -8.46
N ILE A 39 6.73 -7.29 -7.94
CA ILE A 39 5.46 -6.85 -8.53
C ILE A 39 5.69 -5.67 -9.51
N GLY A 40 6.91 -5.12 -9.59
CA GLY A 40 7.20 -3.80 -10.17
C GLY A 40 8.27 -3.76 -11.26
N ASP A 41 8.32 -4.73 -12.19
CA ASP A 41 9.11 -4.60 -13.42
C ASP A 41 8.26 -4.81 -14.69
N TYR A 42 7.38 -3.84 -14.94
CA TYR A 42 6.82 -3.45 -16.24
C TYR A 42 6.51 -1.95 -16.09
N GLY A 43 6.65 -1.04 -17.05
CA GLY A 43 7.21 -1.11 -18.38
C GLY A 43 6.68 0.04 -19.21
N ASP A 44 6.70 1.27 -18.70
CA ASP A 44 6.41 2.57 -19.37
C ASP A 44 5.34 2.52 -20.48
N THR A 45 4.24 1.81 -20.21
CA THR A 45 3.04 1.72 -21.03
C THR A 45 1.83 1.79 -20.10
N PRO A 46 0.64 2.23 -20.58
CA PRO A 46 -0.57 2.38 -19.75
C PRO A 46 -1.11 1.08 -19.10
N GLU A 47 -0.34 -0.01 -19.15
CA GLU A 47 -0.63 -1.33 -18.58
C GLU A 47 -0.33 -1.40 -17.06
N ASP A 48 0.43 -0.45 -16.50
CA ASP A 48 0.91 -0.48 -15.09
C ASP A 48 -0.15 -0.16 -14.00
N LYS A 49 -1.44 -0.09 -14.36
CA LYS A 49 -2.53 0.22 -13.41
C LYS A 49 -3.41 -0.98 -13.09
N ILE A 50 -3.13 -2.15 -13.68
CA ILE A 50 -3.97 -3.33 -13.53
C ILE A 50 -3.43 -4.19 -12.38
N VAL A 51 -4.27 -4.42 -11.37
CA VAL A 51 -3.98 -5.26 -10.21
C VAL A 51 -4.86 -6.50 -10.26
N GLU A 52 -4.30 -7.65 -10.59
CA GLU A 52 -5.03 -8.92 -10.60
C GLU A 52 -4.97 -9.60 -9.23
N VAL A 53 -6.14 -9.86 -8.65
CA VAL A 53 -6.27 -10.58 -7.38
C VAL A 53 -7.38 -11.63 -7.48
N GLY A 54 -7.22 -12.77 -6.82
CA GLY A 54 -8.26 -13.81 -6.83
C GLY A 54 -9.59 -13.33 -6.23
N THR A 55 -9.53 -12.49 -5.20
CA THR A 55 -10.69 -11.86 -4.57
C THR A 55 -10.35 -10.44 -4.16
N ILE A 56 -11.19 -9.49 -4.54
CA ILE A 56 -11.07 -8.09 -4.20
C ILE A 56 -11.79 -7.86 -2.88
N THR A 57 -11.04 -7.53 -1.83
CA THR A 57 -11.56 -7.27 -0.49
C THR A 57 -11.67 -5.78 -0.19
N SER A 58 -12.59 -5.40 0.71
CA SER A 58 -12.76 -4.00 1.12
C SER A 58 -11.48 -3.36 1.66
N THR A 59 -10.64 -4.10 2.38
CA THR A 59 -9.37 -3.59 2.93
C THR A 59 -8.36 -3.28 1.83
N GLN A 60 -8.28 -4.13 0.79
CA GLN A 60 -7.40 -3.88 -0.35
C GLN A 60 -7.85 -2.63 -1.12
N VAL A 61 -9.15 -2.52 -1.39
CA VAL A 61 -9.71 -1.34 -2.07
C VAL A 61 -9.49 -0.08 -1.22
N ALA A 62 -9.67 -0.14 0.10
CA ALA A 62 -9.41 0.98 1.00
C ALA A 62 -7.95 1.46 0.94
N ASN A 63 -7.00 0.53 0.92
CA ASN A 63 -5.58 0.85 0.80
C ASN A 63 -5.26 1.51 -0.54
N LEU A 64 -5.80 0.97 -1.64
CA LEU A 64 -5.61 1.54 -2.99
C LEU A 64 -6.26 2.93 -3.12
N VAL A 65 -7.44 3.12 -2.52
CA VAL A 65 -8.12 4.41 -2.45
C VAL A 65 -7.26 5.44 -1.70
N ASN A 66 -6.71 5.08 -0.54
CA ASN A 66 -5.83 5.96 0.22
C ASN A 66 -4.57 6.33 -0.59
N GLN A 67 -3.92 5.34 -1.21
CA GLN A 67 -2.73 5.56 -2.04
C GLN A 67 -3.04 6.50 -3.22
N CYS A 68 -4.14 6.24 -3.94
CA CYS A 68 -4.62 7.08 -5.03
C CYS A 68 -4.83 8.54 -4.58
N TYR A 69 -5.50 8.75 -3.44
CA TYR A 69 -5.70 10.10 -2.89
C TYR A 69 -4.37 10.78 -2.55
N ARG A 70 -3.47 10.10 -1.84
CA ARG A 70 -2.17 10.68 -1.42
C ARG A 70 -1.27 11.01 -2.60
N GLN A 71 -1.30 10.20 -3.65
CA GLN A 71 -0.47 10.40 -4.83
C GLN A 71 -0.95 11.58 -5.69
N TYR A 72 -2.27 11.76 -5.81
CA TYR A 72 -2.84 12.68 -6.80
C TYR A 72 -3.48 13.95 -6.22
N SER A 73 -3.75 14.01 -4.91
CA SER A 73 -4.36 15.18 -4.24
C SER A 73 -3.60 16.50 -4.45
N GLU A 74 -2.27 16.44 -4.59
CA GLU A 74 -1.44 17.64 -4.75
C GLU A 74 -0.93 17.86 -6.18
N SER A 75 -1.09 16.86 -7.07
CA SER A 75 -0.36 16.80 -8.35
C SER A 75 -1.21 16.55 -9.58
N ALA A 76 -2.48 16.15 -9.42
CA ALA A 76 -3.34 15.93 -10.58
C ALA A 76 -3.71 17.26 -11.26
N LEU A 77 -3.69 17.26 -12.59
CA LEU A 77 -4.20 18.36 -13.42
C LEU A 77 -5.57 18.03 -14.03
N GLY A 78 -6.07 16.81 -13.80
CA GLY A 78 -7.32 16.28 -14.32
C GLY A 78 -7.67 14.95 -13.67
N ASP A 79 -8.88 14.45 -13.96
CA ASP A 79 -9.32 13.15 -13.47
C ASP A 79 -8.35 12.06 -13.92
N THR A 80 -7.85 11.29 -12.94
CA THR A 80 -6.76 10.34 -13.16
C THR A 80 -7.21 8.96 -12.72
N LEU A 81 -7.20 8.00 -13.66
CA LEU A 81 -7.31 6.58 -13.30
C LEU A 81 -6.08 6.21 -12.46
N CYS A 82 -6.28 5.74 -11.24
CA CYS A 82 -5.21 5.25 -10.38
C CYS A 82 -4.96 3.76 -10.60
N TYR A 83 -6.02 2.95 -10.48
CA TYR A 83 -5.93 1.48 -10.52
C TYR A 83 -7.15 0.85 -11.19
N VAL A 84 -6.96 -0.31 -11.79
CA VAL A 84 -7.99 -1.23 -12.27
C VAL A 84 -7.73 -2.57 -11.58
N VAL A 85 -8.56 -2.92 -10.61
CA VAL A 85 -8.42 -4.16 -9.86
C VAL A 85 -9.30 -5.21 -10.52
N LEU A 86 -8.71 -6.31 -10.97
CA LEU A 86 -9.43 -7.44 -11.57
C LEU A 86 -9.50 -8.58 -10.55
N GLY A 87 -10.67 -9.20 -10.43
CA GLY A 87 -10.93 -10.25 -9.45
C GLY A 87 -12.38 -10.32 -9.00
N LYS A 88 -12.73 -11.37 -8.26
CA LYS A 88 -14.07 -11.53 -7.68
C LYS A 88 -14.33 -10.41 -6.66
N VAL A 89 -15.35 -9.60 -6.89
CA VAL A 89 -15.68 -8.46 -6.00
C VAL A 89 -16.42 -8.95 -4.76
N GLU A 90 -15.78 -8.87 -3.59
CA GLU A 90 -16.38 -9.10 -2.27
C GLU A 90 -16.17 -7.87 -1.38
N VAL A 91 -16.65 -6.73 -1.89
CA VAL A 91 -16.43 -5.40 -1.32
C VAL A 91 -17.73 -4.81 -0.81
N THR A 92 -17.68 -4.10 0.32
CA THR A 92 -18.79 -3.28 0.82
C THR A 92 -18.33 -1.84 0.97
N ALA A 93 -19.17 -0.88 0.55
CA ALA A 93 -18.82 0.54 0.57
C ALA A 93 -18.46 1.03 1.98
N ASP A 94 -19.24 0.65 3.00
CA ASP A 94 -19.01 1.05 4.38
C ASP A 94 -17.64 0.57 4.92
N ALA A 95 -17.24 -0.66 4.57
CA ALA A 95 -15.96 -1.21 5.00
C ALA A 95 -14.78 -0.49 4.33
N VAL A 96 -14.92 -0.10 3.06
CA VAL A 96 -13.89 0.67 2.35
C VAL A 96 -13.74 2.06 2.97
N ILE A 97 -14.86 2.76 3.18
CA ILE A 97 -14.86 4.12 3.76
C ILE A 97 -14.22 4.09 5.15
N SER A 98 -14.69 3.19 6.03
CA SER A 98 -14.18 3.07 7.40
C SER A 98 -12.71 2.66 7.48
N SER A 99 -12.22 1.86 6.52
CA SER A 99 -10.82 1.37 6.52
C SER A 99 -9.84 2.29 5.78
N SER A 100 -10.33 3.23 4.97
CA SER A 100 -9.49 4.08 4.13
C SER A 100 -8.67 5.11 4.92
N GLY A 101 -9.15 5.51 6.11
CA GLY A 101 -8.57 6.61 6.87
C GLY A 101 -8.69 7.98 6.19
N LEU A 102 -9.51 8.11 5.14
CA LEU A 102 -9.77 9.40 4.47
C LEU A 102 -10.93 10.14 5.15
N PRO A 103 -10.92 11.49 5.12
CA PRO A 103 -12.03 12.30 5.61
C PRO A 103 -13.36 11.99 4.90
N GLU A 104 -14.48 12.26 5.58
CA GLU A 104 -15.80 12.16 4.95
C GLU A 104 -15.90 13.04 3.69
N GLY A 105 -16.61 12.54 2.67
CA GLY A 105 -16.76 13.22 1.38
C GLY A 105 -15.57 13.09 0.42
N LYS A 106 -14.45 12.48 0.86
CA LYS A 106 -13.27 12.23 0.01
C LYS A 106 -13.31 10.91 -0.75
N ILE A 107 -14.34 10.09 -0.52
CA ILE A 107 -14.53 8.82 -1.21
C ILE A 107 -15.97 8.74 -1.72
N SER A 108 -16.11 8.31 -2.96
CA SER A 108 -17.37 7.95 -3.61
C SER A 108 -17.26 6.52 -4.09
N ILE A 109 -18.19 5.65 -3.73
CA ILE A 109 -18.14 4.24 -4.10
C ILE A 109 -19.43 3.86 -4.81
N ASN A 110 -19.30 3.38 -6.04
CA ASN A 110 -20.36 2.75 -6.80
C ASN A 110 -19.93 1.32 -7.15
N LEU A 111 -20.62 0.32 -6.59
CA LEU A 111 -20.36 -1.10 -6.85
C LEU A 111 -21.45 -1.73 -7.73
N GLU A 112 -22.41 -0.95 -8.24
CA GLU A 112 -23.51 -1.47 -9.05
C GLU A 112 -22.96 -2.09 -10.34
N GLY A 113 -23.09 -3.41 -10.48
CA GLY A 113 -22.60 -4.14 -11.65
C GLY A 113 -21.13 -4.55 -11.60
N ALA A 114 -20.39 -4.23 -10.53
CA ALA A 114 -19.02 -4.67 -10.34
C ALA A 114 -18.99 -6.16 -9.93
N GLN A 115 -18.67 -7.05 -10.87
CA GLN A 115 -18.56 -8.49 -10.60
C GLN A 115 -17.10 -8.97 -10.59
N ASN A 116 -16.30 -8.48 -11.55
CA ASN A 116 -14.96 -9.00 -11.83
C ASN A 116 -13.89 -7.90 -11.91
N ALA A 117 -14.29 -6.64 -11.81
CA ALA A 117 -13.38 -5.51 -11.94
C ALA A 117 -13.88 -4.33 -11.09
N LEU A 118 -12.92 -3.53 -10.61
CA LEU A 118 -13.14 -2.23 -10.00
C LEU A 118 -12.10 -1.26 -10.51
N GLN A 119 -12.54 -0.09 -10.93
CA GLN A 119 -11.69 1.02 -11.31
C GLN A 119 -11.68 2.06 -10.20
N ILE A 120 -10.50 2.57 -9.88
CA ILE A 120 -10.26 3.58 -8.85
C ILE A 120 -9.73 4.82 -9.54
N TYR A 121 -10.47 5.91 -9.45
CA TYR A 121 -10.15 7.21 -10.04
C TYR A 121 -9.91 8.25 -8.96
N TYR A 122 -8.91 9.10 -9.14
CA TYR A 122 -8.87 10.39 -8.49
C TYR A 122 -9.65 11.40 -9.33
N VAL A 123 -10.69 12.00 -8.75
CA VAL A 123 -11.51 13.04 -9.38
C VAL A 123 -11.07 14.37 -8.81
N ILE A 124 -10.53 15.24 -9.68
CA ILE A 124 -9.97 16.52 -9.24
C ILE A 124 -11.08 17.48 -8.82
N ILE A 125 -12.21 17.43 -9.54
CA ILE A 125 -13.38 18.24 -9.24
C ILE A 125 -14.08 17.65 -8.01
N GLY A 126 -13.78 18.24 -6.85
CA GLY A 126 -14.25 17.77 -5.55
C GLY A 126 -13.19 17.08 -4.71
N ASP A 127 -11.95 16.95 -5.22
CA ASP A 127 -10.80 16.36 -4.53
C ASP A 127 -11.21 15.09 -3.77
N LYS A 128 -11.60 14.08 -4.54
CA LYS A 128 -12.15 12.81 -4.02
C LYS A 128 -11.70 11.63 -4.86
N VAL A 129 -11.72 10.44 -4.28
CA VAL A 129 -11.51 9.18 -4.99
C VAL A 129 -12.86 8.55 -5.31
N GLU A 130 -13.04 8.12 -6.55
CA GLU A 130 -14.23 7.42 -7.01
C GLU A 130 -13.89 5.96 -7.36
N VAL A 131 -14.62 5.02 -6.76
CA VAL A 131 -14.56 3.60 -7.09
C VAL A 131 -15.79 3.26 -7.92
N ARG A 132 -15.59 2.69 -9.11
CA ARG A 132 -16.66 2.29 -10.04
C ARG A 132 -16.34 0.95 -10.71
N PRO A 133 -17.32 0.26 -11.33
CA PRO A 133 -17.07 -0.98 -12.07
C PRO A 133 -16.07 -0.81 -13.22
#